data_AF-A0A2I4D3S2-F1
#
_entry.id   AF-A0A2I4D3S2-F1
#
_cell.length_a   1.000
_cell.length_b   1.000
_cell.length_c   1.000
_cell.angle_alpha   90.00
_cell.angle_beta   90.00
_cell.angle_gamma   90.00
#
_symmetry.space_group_name_H-M   'P 1'
#
loop_
_entity.id
_entity.type
_entity.pdbx_description
1 polymer ?
#
loop_
_entity_poly.entity_id
_entity_poly.type
_entity_poly.pdbx_seq_one_letter_code
_entity_poly.pdbx_strand_id
1 'polypeptide(L)'
;MSTTRPLLGMRRVPELTCPEQPTSRLPASAGRQPPEALTVDEFTVLEDKQEELKCAKPRVEQVFKVTFTIIGLLDHTGQPHGSRTSRQIWLQLRGNRDDVSKAKEYVRGLCDPELQKEERYPVDMHCIFASTRGLFLDRLVRDTSAEVLVPEPGRLRLLGRAEPVVMAQSKVQQFVALFQEKRSLPSDRESSVKRAFKSFVEERDDKYTMELLLLPSSLKEELLGLVHSPPCTTTPPLVLHPSMAEVDQDRSQSSTPVTELSNRILDTSFDERG
;
A
#
# COMPACT_ATOMS: atom_id res chain seq x y z
N MET A 1 -76.83 -16.04 -29.55
CA MET A 1 -77.01 -16.15 -28.09
C MET A 1 -75.66 -15.82 -27.46
N SER A 2 -75.41 -14.83 -26.60
CA SER A 2 -76.17 -13.73 -26.00
C SER A 2 -75.08 -12.72 -25.50
N THR A 3 -75.06 -11.49 -26.00
CA THR A 3 -75.31 -10.23 -25.25
C THR A 3 -74.41 -9.89 -24.05
N THR A 4 -73.63 -8.81 -24.22
CA THR A 4 -73.65 -7.56 -23.42
C THR A 4 -73.03 -7.50 -22.00
N ARG A 5 -72.22 -6.43 -21.82
CA ARG A 5 -71.63 -5.84 -20.59
C ARG A 5 -72.63 -5.65 -19.43
N PRO A 6 -72.14 -5.31 -18.22
CA PRO A 6 -72.22 -3.88 -17.83
C PRO A 6 -71.05 -3.31 -16.99
N LEU A 7 -71.09 -1.98 -16.88
CA LEU A 7 -70.23 -1.02 -16.18
C LEU A 7 -70.71 -0.70 -14.76
N LEU A 8 -69.79 -0.09 -13.98
CA LEU A 8 -69.98 0.90 -12.91
C LEU A 8 -70.84 0.56 -11.67
N GLY A 9 -70.23 0.74 -10.50
CA GLY A 9 -70.96 0.84 -9.23
C GLY A 9 -70.08 1.24 -8.05
N MET A 10 -69.63 2.50 -8.00
CA MET A 10 -69.19 3.11 -6.74
C MET A 10 -70.43 3.57 -5.95
N ARG A 11 -70.57 3.15 -4.69
CA ARG A 11 -71.23 3.95 -3.63
C ARG A 11 -70.96 3.41 -2.23
N ARG A 12 -70.38 4.32 -1.41
CA ARG A 12 -70.67 4.64 0.00
C ARG A 12 -70.33 3.63 1.12
N VAL A 13 -69.22 3.95 1.79
CA VAL A 13 -69.05 4.26 3.23
C VAL A 13 -70.37 4.24 4.05
N PRO A 14 -70.36 3.58 5.22
CA PRO A 14 -70.30 4.32 6.48
C PRO A 14 -69.17 3.87 7.42
N GLU A 15 -68.62 4.89 8.05
CA GLU A 15 -67.65 4.95 9.13
C GLU A 15 -68.20 4.32 10.42
N LEU A 16 -67.34 3.66 11.21
CA LEU A 16 -67.13 3.84 12.66
C LEU A 16 -66.66 2.55 13.34
N THR A 17 -65.57 2.75 14.10
CA THR A 17 -65.22 2.16 15.41
C THR A 17 -63.89 1.38 15.38
N CYS A 18 -62.84 2.02 15.89
CA CYS A 18 -61.58 1.39 16.30
C CYS A 18 -61.84 0.36 17.42
N PRO A 19 -61.01 -0.70 17.52
CA PRO A 19 -59.96 -0.61 18.52
C PRO A 19 -58.60 -1.23 18.12
N GLU A 20 -57.57 -0.69 18.76
CA GLU A 20 -56.32 -1.33 19.22
C GLU A 20 -55.27 -1.87 18.24
N GLN A 21 -54.09 -1.24 18.34
CA GLN A 21 -52.76 -1.70 17.90
C GLN A 21 -52.37 -3.05 18.54
N PRO A 22 -51.50 -3.85 17.87
CA PRO A 22 -50.08 -3.77 18.21
C PRO A 22 -49.13 -3.79 16.99
N THR A 23 -48.30 -2.76 16.93
CA THR A 23 -46.89 -2.73 16.49
C THR A 23 -46.40 -3.90 15.62
N SER A 24 -46.53 -3.78 14.29
CA SER A 24 -45.71 -4.56 13.36
C SER A 24 -44.40 -3.82 13.08
N ARG A 25 -43.28 -4.41 13.51
CA ARG A 25 -41.92 -3.99 13.20
C ARG A 25 -41.74 -3.85 11.68
N LEU A 26 -41.37 -2.66 11.23
CA LEU A 26 -40.73 -2.48 9.93
C LEU A 26 -39.30 -3.04 10.01
N PRO A 27 -38.83 -3.78 9.00
CA PRO A 27 -37.45 -4.27 8.98
C PRO A 27 -36.49 -3.07 8.88
N ALA A 28 -35.56 -3.04 9.84
CA ALA A 28 -34.48 -2.08 9.87
C ALA A 28 -33.73 -2.08 8.53
N SER A 29 -33.61 -0.89 7.96
CA SER A 29 -32.76 -0.60 6.82
C SER A 29 -31.40 -1.27 6.98
N ALA A 30 -31.04 -2.11 6.01
CA ALA A 30 -29.68 -2.60 5.84
C ALA A 30 -28.71 -1.42 5.99
N GLY A 31 -27.78 -1.53 6.94
CA GLY A 31 -26.80 -0.51 7.25
C GLY A 31 -26.04 -0.12 5.98
N ARG A 32 -26.35 1.06 5.45
CA ARG A 32 -25.36 1.81 4.69
C ARG A 32 -24.24 2.10 5.68
N GLN A 33 -23.09 1.47 5.50
CA GLN A 33 -21.89 1.97 6.13
C GLN A 33 -21.79 3.48 5.81
N PRO A 34 -21.49 4.34 6.80
CA PRO A 34 -21.22 5.74 6.53
C PRO A 34 -20.19 5.82 5.40
N PRO A 35 -20.32 6.76 4.44
CA PRO A 35 -19.24 7.04 3.51
C PRO A 35 -17.97 7.22 4.34
N GLU A 36 -16.95 6.40 4.10
CA GLU A 36 -15.70 6.47 4.82
C GLU A 36 -15.19 7.91 4.71
N ALA A 37 -15.09 8.60 5.84
CA ALA A 37 -14.80 10.03 5.82
C ALA A 37 -13.41 10.21 5.21
N LEU A 38 -13.34 10.98 4.12
CA LEU A 38 -12.06 11.32 3.49
C LEU A 38 -11.15 11.94 4.55
N THR A 39 -9.98 11.33 4.74
CA THR A 39 -8.96 11.79 5.66
C THR A 39 -8.28 13.03 5.07
N VAL A 40 -7.97 13.99 5.93
CA VAL A 40 -7.19 15.20 5.60
C VAL A 40 -5.96 15.21 6.49
N ASP A 41 -4.78 15.38 5.90
CA ASP A 41 -3.52 15.53 6.63
C ASP A 41 -2.79 16.78 6.14
N GLU A 42 -2.33 17.59 7.09
CA GLU A 42 -1.61 18.84 6.87
C GLU A 42 -0.22 18.76 7.49
N PHE A 43 0.79 19.21 6.75
CA PHE A 43 2.16 19.21 7.20
C PHE A 43 2.98 20.29 6.49
N THR A 44 4.15 20.59 7.06
CA THR A 44 5.05 21.61 6.53
C THR A 44 6.27 21.01 5.85
N VAL A 45 6.78 21.75 4.86
CA VAL A 45 8.05 21.50 4.17
C VAL A 45 8.75 22.83 3.93
N LEU A 46 10.03 22.82 3.56
CA LEU A 46 10.77 24.04 3.24
C LEU A 46 10.21 24.73 1.97
N GLU A 47 10.21 26.06 1.97
CA GLU A 47 9.71 26.90 0.86
C GLU A 47 10.46 26.67 -0.46
N ASP A 48 11.77 26.38 -0.39
CA ASP A 48 12.60 26.12 -1.56
C ASP A 48 12.18 24.87 -2.36
N LYS A 49 11.41 23.96 -1.73
CA LYS A 49 10.82 22.78 -2.38
C LYS A 49 9.51 23.04 -3.12
N GLN A 50 8.98 24.27 -3.07
CA GLN A 50 7.67 24.56 -3.66
C GLN A 50 7.61 24.28 -5.17
N GLU A 51 8.67 24.62 -5.92
CA GLU A 51 8.70 24.40 -7.37
C GLU A 51 8.76 22.92 -7.71
N GLU A 52 9.60 22.16 -7.01
CA GLU A 52 9.69 20.70 -7.12
C GLU A 52 8.34 20.04 -6.84
N LEU A 53 7.63 20.49 -5.80
CA LEU A 53 6.31 19.97 -5.44
C LEU A 53 5.20 20.35 -6.43
N LYS A 54 5.27 21.53 -7.05
CA LYS A 54 4.35 21.90 -8.13
C LYS A 54 4.51 20.96 -9.32
N CYS A 55 5.75 20.61 -9.67
CA CYS A 55 6.05 19.65 -10.72
C CYS A 55 5.63 18.22 -10.33
N ALA A 56 5.83 17.82 -9.07
CA ALA A 56 5.47 16.49 -8.58
C ALA A 56 3.97 16.31 -8.33
N LYS A 57 3.20 17.39 -8.20
CA LYS A 57 1.78 17.33 -7.82
C LYS A 57 0.93 16.39 -8.67
N PRO A 58 0.95 16.46 -10.02
CA PRO A 58 0.16 15.54 -10.85
C PRO A 58 0.50 14.07 -10.60
N ARG A 59 1.79 13.77 -10.38
CA ARG A 59 2.26 12.42 -10.07
C ARG A 59 1.75 11.93 -8.71
N VAL A 60 1.82 12.77 -7.68
CA VAL A 60 1.30 12.45 -6.33
C VAL A 60 -0.19 12.14 -6.39
N GLU A 61 -0.97 13.00 -7.04
CA GLU A 61 -2.43 12.83 -7.16
C GLU A 61 -2.78 11.56 -7.97
N GLN A 62 -2.07 11.31 -9.07
CA GLN A 62 -2.28 10.13 -9.91
C GLN A 62 -1.93 8.81 -9.20
N VAL A 63 -0.75 8.74 -8.57
CA VAL A 63 -0.20 7.50 -8.01
C VAL A 63 -0.94 7.13 -6.73
N PHE A 64 -1.11 8.09 -5.82
CA PHE A 64 -1.70 7.83 -4.50
C PHE A 64 -3.21 8.08 -4.44
N LYS A 65 -3.85 8.54 -5.53
CA LYS A 65 -5.31 8.80 -5.57
C LYS A 65 -5.79 9.78 -4.50
N VAL A 66 -4.95 10.76 -4.21
CA VAL A 66 -5.22 11.86 -3.26
C VAL A 66 -5.41 13.17 -4.00
N THR A 67 -6.06 14.13 -3.35
CA THR A 67 -5.95 15.55 -3.71
C THR A 67 -4.77 16.16 -2.99
N PHE A 68 -3.89 16.87 -3.69
CA PHE A 68 -2.70 17.48 -3.11
C PHE A 68 -2.70 19.00 -3.29
N THR A 69 -2.82 19.73 -2.19
CA THR A 69 -2.90 21.20 -2.19
C THR A 69 -1.64 21.79 -1.55
N ILE A 70 -1.03 22.74 -2.24
CA ILE A 70 0.05 23.58 -1.71
C ILE A 70 -0.61 24.88 -1.24
N ILE A 71 -0.75 25.04 0.08
CA ILE A 71 -1.39 26.22 0.69
C ILE A 71 -0.45 27.43 0.61
N GLY A 72 0.86 27.19 0.81
CA GLY A 72 1.88 28.23 0.79
C GLY A 72 2.26 28.70 2.20
N LEU A 73 2.82 29.91 2.28
CA LEU A 73 3.25 30.51 3.54
C LEU A 73 2.02 31.01 4.33
N LEU A 74 1.83 30.57 5.57
CA LEU A 74 0.79 31.13 6.45
C LEU A 74 1.25 32.37 7.24
N ASP A 75 2.54 32.69 7.21
CA ASP A 75 3.09 33.85 7.92
C ASP A 75 2.91 35.13 7.09
N HIS A 76 1.76 35.78 7.24
CA HIS A 76 1.47 37.11 6.69
C HIS A 76 2.12 38.25 7.48
N THR A 77 3.03 37.98 8.42
CA THR A 77 3.78 39.03 9.13
C THR A 77 4.94 39.46 8.25
N GLY A 78 4.73 40.55 7.49
CA GLY A 78 5.62 41.12 6.48
C GLY A 78 6.97 41.64 6.97
N GLN A 79 7.68 40.86 7.79
CA GLN A 79 9.02 41.18 8.24
C GLN A 79 10.01 40.32 7.43
N PRO A 80 10.85 40.94 6.58
CA PRO A 80 11.86 40.24 5.81
C PRO A 80 12.95 39.77 6.77
N HIS A 81 12.70 38.66 7.46
CA HIS A 81 13.72 37.97 8.23
C HIS A 81 14.80 37.55 7.23
N GLY A 82 16.02 38.07 7.45
CA GLY A 82 17.14 38.06 6.51
C GLY A 82 17.72 36.69 6.15
N SER A 83 17.00 35.60 6.40
CA SER A 83 17.37 34.27 5.91
C SER A 83 16.15 33.57 5.33
N ARG A 84 16.09 33.44 4.00
CA ARG A 84 15.07 32.65 3.29
C ARG A 84 15.18 31.15 3.57
N THR A 85 16.25 30.70 4.22
CA THR A 85 16.65 29.29 4.39
C THR A 85 15.82 28.48 5.40
N SER A 86 14.88 29.11 6.10
CA SER A 86 14.08 28.42 7.14
C SER A 86 12.58 28.63 6.97
N ARG A 87 12.15 29.21 5.85
CA ARG A 87 10.73 29.43 5.56
C ARG A 87 10.08 28.10 5.24
N GLN A 88 8.91 27.88 5.82
CA GLN A 88 8.11 26.69 5.59
C GLN A 88 6.82 27.04 4.87
N ILE A 89 6.37 26.14 4.00
CA ILE A 89 5.06 26.20 3.36
C ILE A 89 4.19 25.06 3.89
N TRP A 90 2.89 25.31 3.94
CA TRP A 90 1.91 24.31 4.33
C TRP A 90 1.38 23.55 3.13
N LEU A 91 1.22 22.25 3.34
CA LEU A 91 0.70 21.29 2.39
C LEU A 91 -0.52 20.60 2.99
N GLN A 92 -1.45 20.20 2.13
CA GLN A 92 -2.63 19.43 2.51
C GLN A 92 -2.82 18.26 1.55
N LEU A 93 -3.03 17.07 2.11
CA LEU A 93 -3.41 15.87 1.38
C LEU A 93 -4.81 15.44 1.81
N ARG A 94 -5.63 15.02 0.84
CA ARG A 94 -6.99 14.52 1.10
C ARG A 94 -7.28 13.26 0.31
N GLY A 95 -7.80 12.23 0.97
CA GLY A 95 -8.11 10.94 0.34
C GLY A 95 -8.44 9.86 1.37
N ASN A 96 -8.30 8.59 0.99
CA ASN A 96 -8.38 7.49 1.96
C ASN A 96 -7.20 7.58 2.93
N ARG A 97 -7.38 7.10 4.16
CA ARG A 97 -6.36 7.20 5.21
C ARG A 97 -5.00 6.64 4.77
N ASP A 98 -5.00 5.43 4.21
CA ASP A 98 -3.76 4.74 3.82
C ASP A 98 -3.09 5.41 2.62
N ASP A 99 -3.89 5.89 1.67
CA ASP A 99 -3.43 6.65 0.51
C ASP A 99 -2.79 7.98 0.93
N VAL A 100 -3.42 8.71 1.87
CA VAL A 100 -2.88 9.95 2.45
C VAL A 100 -1.58 9.70 3.22
N SER A 101 -1.53 8.63 4.02
CA SER A 101 -0.32 8.26 4.77
C SER A 101 0.86 7.98 3.83
N LYS A 102 0.64 7.17 2.80
CA LYS A 102 1.67 6.83 1.80
C LYS A 102 2.09 8.05 0.97
N ALA A 103 1.12 8.88 0.54
CA ALA A 103 1.41 10.11 -0.17
C ALA A 103 2.25 11.09 0.67
N LYS A 104 1.95 11.23 1.96
CA LYS A 104 2.71 12.08 2.87
C LYS A 104 4.15 11.59 3.03
N GLU A 105 4.35 10.29 3.20
CA GLU A 105 5.68 9.69 3.28
C GLU A 105 6.49 9.93 2.01
N TYR A 106 5.87 9.71 0.84
CA TYR A 106 6.47 9.98 -0.46
C TYR A 106 6.83 11.46 -0.64
N VAL A 107 5.92 12.39 -0.35
CA VAL A 107 6.18 13.84 -0.46
C VAL A 107 7.31 14.27 0.46
N ARG A 108 7.38 13.72 1.69
CA ARG A 108 8.51 13.96 2.59
C ARG A 108 9.81 13.42 2.01
N GLY A 109 9.79 12.23 1.40
CA GLY A 109 10.95 11.65 0.75
C GLY A 109 11.46 12.44 -0.47
N LEU A 110 10.58 13.15 -1.19
CA LEU A 110 10.99 14.08 -2.25
C LEU A 110 11.63 15.35 -1.68
N CYS A 111 11.02 15.93 -0.65
CA CYS A 111 11.50 17.19 -0.08
C CYS A 111 12.83 17.04 0.65
N ASP A 112 12.95 15.98 1.45
CA ASP A 112 14.11 15.70 2.31
C ASP A 112 14.48 14.21 2.19
N PRO A 113 15.18 13.83 1.10
CA PRO A 113 15.57 12.45 0.87
C PRO A 113 16.70 12.04 1.83
N GLU A 114 16.46 10.98 2.59
CA GLU A 114 17.45 10.38 3.50
C GLU A 114 18.38 9.40 2.77
N LEU A 115 17.88 8.78 1.69
CA LEU A 115 18.60 7.74 0.97
C LEU A 115 18.36 7.86 -0.55
N GLN A 116 19.45 7.69 -1.31
CA GLN A 116 19.40 7.51 -2.76
C GLN A 116 20.21 6.27 -3.13
N LYS A 117 19.62 5.37 -3.90
CA LYS A 117 20.27 4.14 -4.37
C LYS A 117 20.10 3.94 -5.86
N GLU A 118 21.08 3.30 -6.46
CA GLU A 118 21.00 2.76 -7.81
C GLU A 118 20.80 1.24 -7.72
N GLU A 119 19.76 0.73 -8.37
CA GLU A 119 19.48 -0.70 -8.44
C GLU A 119 19.57 -1.17 -9.89
N ARG A 120 20.26 -2.29 -10.12
CA ARG A 120 20.43 -2.86 -11.47
C ARG A 120 19.47 -4.03 -11.68
N TYR A 121 18.96 -4.13 -12.90
CA TYR A 121 18.10 -5.24 -13.31
C TYR A 121 18.45 -5.69 -14.75
N PRO A 122 18.16 -6.95 -15.13
CA PRO A 122 18.33 -7.42 -16.50
C PRO A 122 17.55 -6.56 -17.51
N VAL A 123 18.17 -6.18 -18.64
CA VAL A 123 17.52 -5.32 -19.65
C VAL A 123 16.21 -5.90 -20.18
N ASP A 124 16.08 -7.23 -20.25
CA ASP A 124 14.85 -7.93 -20.66
C ASP A 124 13.64 -7.63 -19.73
N MET A 125 13.89 -7.20 -18.49
CA MET A 125 12.86 -6.78 -17.55
C MET A 125 12.46 -5.31 -17.71
N HIS A 126 13.11 -4.55 -18.59
CA HIS A 126 12.84 -3.12 -18.78
C HIS A 126 11.39 -2.83 -19.14
N CYS A 127 10.74 -3.74 -19.87
CA CYS A 127 9.32 -3.70 -20.19
C CYS A 127 8.42 -3.45 -18.96
N ILE A 128 8.79 -3.97 -17.78
CA ILE A 128 8.03 -3.80 -16.53
C ILE A 128 7.97 -2.32 -16.12
N PHE A 129 9.07 -1.59 -16.30
CA PHE A 129 9.23 -0.22 -15.80
C PHE A 129 9.00 0.84 -16.89
N ALA A 130 9.17 0.50 -18.16
CA ALA A 130 9.07 1.42 -19.28
C ALA A 130 7.70 1.42 -19.98
N SER A 131 6.81 0.49 -19.60
CA SER A 131 5.43 0.42 -20.11
C SER A 131 4.78 1.81 -20.11
N THR A 132 4.20 2.20 -21.24
CA THR A 132 3.60 3.51 -21.52
C THR A 132 2.53 3.94 -20.51
N ARG A 133 1.87 2.99 -19.85
CA ARG A 133 0.90 3.28 -18.79
C ARG A 133 1.51 3.36 -17.38
N GLY A 134 2.81 3.10 -17.24
CA GLY A 134 3.55 3.19 -15.98
C GLY A 134 3.03 2.31 -14.85
N LEU A 135 2.08 1.39 -15.10
CA LEU A 135 1.26 0.82 -14.01
C LEU A 135 2.06 0.05 -12.97
N PHE A 136 2.99 -0.81 -13.38
CA PHE A 136 3.82 -1.55 -12.43
C PHE A 136 4.76 -0.62 -11.68
N LEU A 137 5.31 0.39 -12.36
CA LEU A 137 6.17 1.40 -11.74
C LEU A 137 5.39 2.25 -10.74
N ASP A 138 4.23 2.77 -11.13
CA ASP A 138 3.33 3.55 -10.28
C ASP A 138 2.86 2.73 -9.08
N ARG A 139 2.58 1.44 -9.27
CA ARG A 139 2.22 0.54 -8.16
C ARG A 139 3.40 0.29 -7.23
N LEU A 140 4.61 0.11 -7.75
CA LEU A 140 5.82 -0.03 -6.94
C LEU A 140 6.07 1.24 -6.12
N VAL A 141 5.95 2.43 -6.73
CA VAL A 141 6.06 3.72 -6.04
C VAL A 141 4.99 3.85 -4.96
N ARG A 142 3.73 3.52 -5.29
CA ARG A 142 2.62 3.61 -4.34
C ARG A 142 2.77 2.64 -3.16
N ASP A 143 3.24 1.43 -3.41
CA ASP A 143 3.33 0.40 -2.38
C ASP A 143 4.51 0.62 -1.43
N THR A 144 5.55 1.33 -1.89
CA THR A 144 6.78 1.56 -1.11
C THR A 144 6.94 3.00 -0.63
N SER A 145 6.16 3.95 -1.15
CA SER A 145 6.32 5.38 -0.91
C SER A 145 7.69 5.95 -1.34
N ALA A 146 8.48 5.23 -2.15
CA ALA A 146 9.76 5.70 -2.69
C ALA A 146 9.60 6.19 -4.12
N GLU A 147 10.37 7.22 -4.49
CA GLU A 147 10.46 7.64 -5.88
C GLU A 147 11.34 6.67 -6.66
N VAL A 148 10.82 6.20 -7.78
CA VAL A 148 11.47 5.23 -8.66
C VAL A 148 11.57 5.83 -10.06
N LEU A 149 12.80 6.13 -10.47
CA LEU A 149 13.13 6.69 -11.77
C LEU A 149 13.83 5.65 -12.62
N VAL A 150 13.56 5.65 -13.93
CA VAL A 150 14.18 4.76 -14.91
C VAL A 150 15.09 5.59 -15.81
N PRO A 151 16.34 5.90 -15.40
CA PRO A 151 17.23 6.73 -16.19
C PRO A 151 17.63 6.07 -17.52
N GLU A 152 17.82 4.76 -17.52
CA GLU A 152 18.20 3.98 -18.70
C GLU A 152 17.77 2.51 -18.55
N PRO A 153 17.68 1.74 -19.65
CA PRO A 153 17.41 0.31 -19.57
C PRO A 153 18.41 -0.44 -18.68
N GLY A 154 17.89 -1.24 -17.74
CA GLY A 154 18.68 -2.02 -16.80
C GLY A 154 19.09 -1.29 -15.51
N ARG A 155 18.68 -0.03 -15.33
CA ARG A 155 19.00 0.77 -14.14
C ARG A 155 17.78 1.49 -13.58
N LEU A 156 17.59 1.43 -12.26
CA LEU A 156 16.65 2.25 -11.50
C LEU A 156 17.41 3.17 -10.56
N ARG A 157 16.87 4.38 -10.37
CA ARG A 157 17.26 5.27 -9.27
C ARG A 157 16.11 5.32 -8.28
N LEU A 158 16.41 4.96 -7.04
CA LEU A 158 15.49 4.96 -5.90
C LEU A 158 15.84 6.15 -5.00
N LEU A 159 14.85 6.96 -4.65
CA LEU A 159 15.02 8.15 -3.84
C LEU A 159 13.88 8.26 -2.82
N GLY A 160 14.20 8.66 -1.59
CA GLY A 160 13.20 8.92 -0.57
C GLY A 160 13.76 8.78 0.84
N ARG A 161 12.87 8.45 1.78
CA ARG A 161 13.26 8.06 3.14
C ARG A 161 13.93 6.69 3.15
N ALA A 162 14.70 6.40 4.19
CA ALA A 162 15.51 5.19 4.25
C ALA A 162 14.68 3.90 4.10
N GLU A 163 13.58 3.79 4.84
CA GLU A 163 12.69 2.61 4.81
C GLU A 163 12.02 2.42 3.44
N PRO A 164 11.29 3.41 2.87
CA PRO A 164 10.76 3.34 1.51
C PRO A 164 11.76 2.86 0.46
N VAL A 165 12.97 3.42 0.47
CA VAL A 165 14.00 3.10 -0.52
C VAL A 165 14.50 1.66 -0.36
N VAL A 166 14.67 1.18 0.87
CA VAL A 166 15.04 -0.23 1.13
C VAL A 166 13.91 -1.18 0.73
N MET A 167 12.65 -0.81 0.98
CA MET A 167 11.49 -1.60 0.56
C MET A 167 11.40 -1.71 -0.97
N ALA A 168 11.57 -0.59 -1.68
CA ALA A 168 11.62 -0.57 -3.14
C ALA A 168 12.79 -1.39 -3.69
N GLN A 169 13.97 -1.25 -3.10
CA GLN A 169 15.14 -2.05 -3.46
C GLN A 169 14.87 -3.55 -3.31
N SER A 170 14.35 -3.97 -2.15
CA SER A 170 14.05 -5.37 -1.88
C SER A 170 13.03 -5.93 -2.87
N LYS A 171 11.99 -5.15 -3.22
CA LYS A 171 11.00 -5.55 -4.22
C LYS A 171 11.59 -5.71 -5.62
N VAL A 172 12.45 -4.80 -6.05
CA VAL A 172 13.14 -4.93 -7.35
C VAL A 172 14.05 -6.16 -7.35
N GLN A 173 14.80 -6.40 -6.28
CA GLN A 173 15.65 -7.58 -6.14
C GLN A 173 14.86 -8.88 -6.16
N GLN A 174 13.67 -8.90 -5.55
CA GLN A 174 12.74 -10.02 -5.65
C GLN A 174 12.32 -10.26 -7.10
N PHE A 175 11.99 -9.22 -7.86
CA PHE A 175 11.66 -9.38 -9.29
C PHE A 175 12.84 -9.96 -10.08
N VAL A 176 14.05 -9.48 -9.82
CA VAL A 176 15.27 -9.98 -10.46
C VAL A 176 15.52 -11.43 -10.12
N ALA A 177 15.37 -11.83 -8.86
CA ALA A 177 15.51 -13.22 -8.43
C ALA A 177 14.48 -14.13 -9.12
N LEU A 178 13.20 -13.74 -9.16
CA LEU A 178 12.15 -14.49 -9.85
C LEU A 178 12.41 -14.60 -11.36
N PHE A 179 12.96 -13.55 -11.97
CA PHE A 179 13.34 -13.55 -13.38
C PHE A 179 14.48 -14.53 -13.67
N GLN A 180 15.53 -14.51 -12.85
CA GLN A 180 16.73 -15.33 -13.04
C GLN A 180 16.49 -16.81 -12.74
N GLU A 181 15.80 -17.10 -11.64
CA GLU A 181 15.52 -18.49 -11.23
C GLU A 181 14.51 -19.18 -12.15
N LYS A 182 13.72 -18.40 -12.92
CA LYS A 182 12.67 -18.89 -13.82
C LYS A 182 11.77 -19.95 -13.17
N ARG A 183 11.52 -19.83 -11.85
CA ARG A 183 10.73 -20.81 -11.09
C ARG A 183 9.39 -21.07 -11.78
N SER A 184 9.15 -22.33 -12.14
CA SER A 184 7.86 -22.76 -12.66
C SER A 184 6.86 -22.83 -11.51
N LEU A 185 5.68 -22.27 -11.71
CA LEU A 185 4.55 -22.47 -10.81
C LEU A 185 3.97 -23.88 -11.03
N PRO A 186 3.22 -24.45 -10.06
CA PRO A 186 2.43 -25.65 -10.31
C PRO A 186 1.52 -25.46 -11.53
N SER A 187 1.43 -26.47 -12.40
CA SER A 187 0.78 -26.39 -13.73
C SER A 187 -0.60 -25.71 -13.74
N ASP A 188 -1.45 -26.03 -12.76
CA ASP A 188 -2.79 -25.44 -12.64
C ASP A 188 -2.74 -23.92 -12.36
N ARG A 189 -1.95 -23.50 -11.35
CA ARG A 189 -1.73 -22.07 -11.04
C ARG A 189 -1.04 -21.35 -12.19
N GLU A 190 -0.08 -22.00 -12.84
CA GLU A 190 0.66 -21.40 -13.94
C GLU A 190 -0.25 -20.99 -15.10
N SER A 191 -1.18 -21.88 -15.47
CA SER A 191 -2.15 -21.62 -16.55
C SER A 191 -3.07 -20.43 -16.21
N SER A 192 -3.50 -20.34 -14.95
CA SER A 192 -4.35 -19.26 -14.44
C SER A 192 -3.61 -17.92 -14.46
N VAL A 193 -2.38 -17.87 -13.94
CA VAL A 193 -1.53 -16.67 -13.93
C VAL A 193 -1.23 -16.20 -15.34
N LYS A 194 -0.86 -17.11 -16.26
CA LYS A 194 -0.61 -16.76 -17.67
C LYS A 194 -1.85 -16.15 -18.33
N ARG A 195 -3.03 -16.71 -18.09
CA ARG A 195 -4.30 -16.20 -18.64
C ARG A 195 -4.65 -14.83 -18.08
N ALA A 196 -4.57 -14.67 -16.76
CA ALA A 196 -4.86 -13.41 -16.08
C ALA A 196 -3.90 -12.30 -16.52
N PHE A 197 -2.59 -12.60 -16.55
CA PHE A 197 -1.57 -11.65 -17.01
C PHE A 197 -1.75 -11.28 -18.47
N LYS A 198 -2.04 -12.26 -19.34
CA LYS A 198 -2.31 -12.00 -20.75
C LYS A 198 -3.48 -11.03 -20.93
N SER A 199 -4.62 -11.32 -20.29
CA SER A 199 -5.79 -10.45 -20.34
C SER A 199 -5.48 -9.04 -19.82
N PHE A 200 -4.70 -8.95 -18.72
CA PHE A 200 -4.32 -7.68 -18.12
C PHE A 200 -3.44 -6.83 -19.07
N VAL A 201 -2.47 -7.44 -19.74
CA VAL A 201 -1.56 -6.70 -20.64
C VAL A 201 -2.25 -6.35 -21.97
N GLU A 202 -3.02 -7.27 -22.56
CA GLU A 202 -3.70 -7.05 -23.86
C GLU A 202 -4.77 -5.96 -23.80
N GLU A 203 -5.48 -5.81 -22.68
CA GLU A 203 -6.45 -4.71 -22.47
C GLU A 203 -5.80 -3.32 -22.62
N ARG A 204 -4.48 -3.23 -22.43
CA ARG A 204 -3.76 -1.96 -22.34
C ARG A 204 -3.06 -1.55 -23.62
N ASP A 205 -2.84 -2.51 -24.53
CA ASP A 205 -2.19 -2.34 -25.84
C ASP A 205 -0.92 -1.46 -25.79
N ASP A 206 0.09 -1.94 -25.05
CA ASP A 206 1.36 -1.26 -24.86
C ASP A 206 2.40 -1.71 -25.90
N LYS A 207 3.37 -0.84 -26.24
CA LYS A 207 4.51 -1.22 -27.09
C LYS A 207 5.34 -2.37 -26.50
N TYR A 208 5.32 -2.53 -25.18
CA TYR A 208 6.01 -3.62 -24.47
C TYR A 208 5.15 -4.88 -24.24
N THR A 209 3.94 -4.95 -24.80
CA THR A 209 3.01 -6.07 -24.58
C THR A 209 3.66 -7.43 -24.84
N MET A 210 4.39 -7.56 -25.95
CA MET A 210 5.05 -8.82 -26.30
C MET A 210 6.14 -9.22 -25.30
N GLU A 211 6.99 -8.26 -24.91
CA GLU A 211 8.06 -8.50 -23.93
C GLU A 211 7.50 -8.91 -22.56
N LEU A 212 6.41 -8.24 -22.11
CA LEU A 212 5.71 -8.59 -20.88
C LEU A 212 5.17 -10.03 -20.92
N LEU A 213 4.63 -10.47 -22.06
CA LEU A 213 4.13 -11.84 -22.23
C LEU A 213 5.24 -12.90 -22.22
N LEU A 214 6.50 -12.54 -22.45
CA LEU A 214 7.65 -13.44 -22.39
C LEU A 214 8.21 -13.62 -20.98
N LEU A 215 7.78 -12.80 -20.00
CA LEU A 215 8.26 -12.90 -18.62
C LEU A 215 7.95 -14.27 -17.98
N PRO A 216 8.79 -14.76 -17.05
CA PRO A 216 8.53 -15.99 -16.31
C PRO A 216 7.20 -15.95 -15.54
N SER A 217 6.54 -17.11 -15.41
CA SER A 217 5.22 -17.21 -14.78
C SER A 217 5.21 -16.77 -13.31
N SER A 218 6.27 -17.09 -12.56
CA SER A 218 6.44 -16.64 -11.17
C SER A 218 6.52 -15.12 -11.05
N LEU A 219 7.27 -14.48 -11.95
CA LEU A 219 7.36 -13.03 -12.00
C LEU A 219 6.02 -12.39 -12.40
N LYS A 220 5.28 -12.99 -13.34
CA LYS A 220 3.93 -12.55 -13.68
C LYS A 220 2.98 -12.60 -12.49
N GLU A 221 3.05 -13.65 -11.67
CA GLU A 221 2.23 -13.75 -10.45
C GLU A 221 2.52 -12.60 -9.48
N GLU A 222 3.80 -12.31 -9.23
CA GLU A 222 4.21 -11.20 -8.36
C GLU A 222 3.74 -9.84 -8.91
N LEU A 223 3.88 -9.62 -10.22
CA LEU A 223 3.40 -8.39 -10.88
C LEU A 223 1.88 -8.24 -10.81
N LEU A 224 1.12 -9.32 -10.95
CA LEU A 224 -0.33 -9.29 -10.73
C LEU A 224 -0.65 -8.99 -9.27
N GLY A 225 0.10 -9.56 -8.32
CA GLY A 225 -0.03 -9.26 -6.90
C GLY A 225 0.17 -7.77 -6.63
N LEU A 226 1.18 -7.16 -7.23
CA LEU A 226 1.47 -5.73 -7.11
C LEU A 226 0.31 -4.84 -7.61
N VAL A 227 -0.35 -5.23 -8.71
CA VAL A 227 -1.44 -4.41 -9.27
C VAL A 227 -2.76 -4.62 -8.54
N HIS A 228 -3.03 -5.84 -8.09
CA HIS A 228 -4.27 -6.24 -7.42
C HIS A 228 -4.25 -6.05 -5.91
N SER A 229 -3.09 -5.73 -5.31
CA SER A 229 -3.00 -5.45 -3.87
C SER A 229 -3.99 -4.33 -3.49
N PRO A 230 -5.02 -4.62 -2.67
CA PRO A 230 -5.82 -3.56 -2.08
C PRO A 230 -4.94 -2.70 -1.17
N PRO A 231 -5.33 -1.44 -0.85
CA PRO A 231 -4.63 -0.67 0.17
C PRO A 231 -4.62 -1.48 1.48
N CYS A 232 -3.46 -2.06 1.76
CA CYS A 232 -2.98 -2.77 2.95
C CYS A 232 -3.98 -3.61 3.77
N THR A 233 -3.81 -4.93 3.68
CA THR A 233 -3.56 -5.72 4.90
C THR A 233 -2.10 -6.13 4.88
N THR A 234 -1.34 -5.67 5.87
CA THR A 234 0.02 -6.11 6.17
C THR A 234 0.02 -7.60 6.48
N THR A 235 0.35 -8.44 5.51
CA THR A 235 0.73 -9.83 5.78
C THR A 235 2.25 -9.89 5.94
N PRO A 236 2.77 -10.37 7.08
CA PRO A 236 4.18 -10.70 7.18
C PRO A 236 4.49 -11.88 6.22
N PRO A 237 5.75 -12.05 5.80
CA PRO A 237 6.12 -13.17 4.93
C PRO A 237 5.77 -14.49 5.62
N LEU A 238 5.13 -15.39 4.87
CA LEU A 238 4.81 -16.75 5.29
C LEU A 238 6.12 -17.45 5.72
N VAL A 239 6.35 -17.49 7.03
CA VAL A 239 7.34 -18.38 7.62
C VAL A 239 6.74 -19.78 7.54
N LEU A 240 7.26 -20.61 6.63
CA LEU A 240 7.05 -22.06 6.64
C LEU A 240 7.61 -22.61 7.96
N HIS A 241 6.75 -22.81 8.96
CA HIS A 241 7.10 -23.59 10.14
C HIS A 241 6.72 -25.07 9.90
N PRO A 242 7.65 -26.01 10.06
CA PRO A 242 7.32 -27.42 10.15
C PRO A 242 6.72 -27.73 11.53
N SER A 243 5.64 -28.49 11.49
CA SER A 243 4.96 -29.17 12.60
C SER A 243 5.92 -29.73 13.65
N MET A 244 5.77 -29.33 14.92
CA MET A 244 6.01 -30.21 16.07
C MET A 244 4.98 -29.96 17.17
N ALA A 245 4.61 -31.06 17.80
CA ALA A 245 3.44 -31.29 18.62
C ALA A 245 3.45 -30.55 19.96
N GLU A 246 2.23 -30.40 20.50
CA GLU A 246 1.93 -29.95 21.86
C GLU A 246 2.70 -30.75 22.91
N VAL A 247 3.39 -30.03 23.81
CA VAL A 247 3.62 -30.47 25.19
C VAL A 247 3.45 -29.25 26.09
N ASP A 248 2.39 -29.30 26.88
CA ASP A 248 2.07 -28.44 28.01
C ASP A 248 3.13 -28.67 29.12
N GLN A 249 3.92 -27.65 29.48
CA GLN A 249 4.66 -27.70 30.74
C GLN A 249 5.00 -26.31 31.28
N ASP A 250 4.18 -25.94 32.25
CA ASP A 250 4.46 -25.24 33.51
C ASP A 250 5.38 -24.00 33.53
N ARG A 251 4.80 -22.99 34.15
CA ARG A 251 5.28 -21.64 34.35
C ARG A 251 6.22 -21.63 35.55
N SER A 252 7.53 -21.50 35.34
CA SER A 252 8.50 -20.72 36.18
C SER A 252 9.94 -21.04 35.81
N GLN A 253 10.83 -20.04 35.95
CA GLN A 253 12.30 -20.09 35.86
C GLN A 253 12.94 -19.82 34.48
N SER A 254 12.87 -18.56 34.00
CA SER A 254 13.77 -18.06 32.95
C SER A 254 14.92 -17.26 33.58
N SER A 255 16.03 -17.92 33.89
CA SER A 255 17.28 -17.28 34.33
C SER A 255 18.18 -17.02 33.13
N THR A 256 18.55 -15.75 32.93
CA THR A 256 19.45 -15.26 31.87
C THR A 256 20.93 -15.56 32.16
N PRO A 257 21.80 -15.67 31.14
CA PRO A 257 23.12 -16.31 31.21
C PRO A 257 24.24 -15.39 31.77
N VAL A 258 23.94 -14.57 32.77
CA VAL A 258 24.91 -13.60 33.37
C VAL A 258 25.10 -13.85 34.88
N THR A 259 24.66 -15.01 35.39
CA THR A 259 24.75 -15.35 36.82
C THR A 259 25.58 -16.60 37.15
N GLU A 260 26.01 -17.39 36.16
CA GLU A 260 26.82 -18.59 36.41
C GLU A 260 28.31 -18.32 36.72
N LEU A 261 28.85 -17.17 36.32
CA LEU A 261 30.25 -16.83 36.61
C LEU A 261 30.46 -16.31 38.04
N SER A 262 29.40 -15.91 38.75
CA SER A 262 29.53 -15.35 40.11
C SER A 262 29.54 -16.42 41.21
N ASN A 263 29.02 -17.63 40.92
CA ASN A 263 28.92 -18.71 41.92
C ASN A 263 30.10 -19.69 41.91
N ARG A 264 31.06 -19.57 40.97
CA ARG A 264 32.29 -20.39 40.98
C ARG A 264 33.48 -19.72 41.68
N ILE A 265 33.35 -18.48 42.14
CA ILE A 265 34.44 -17.73 42.80
C ILE A 265 34.35 -17.81 44.33
N LEU A 266 33.25 -18.35 44.89
CA LEU A 266 33.05 -18.45 46.35
C LEU A 266 33.41 -19.83 46.95
N ASP A 267 33.79 -20.82 46.14
CA ASP A 267 34.06 -22.20 46.60
C ASP A 267 35.55 -22.63 46.56
N THR A 268 36.50 -21.70 46.38
CA THR A 268 37.91 -22.00 46.67
C THR A 268 38.22 -21.60 48.11
N SER A 269 37.89 -22.49 49.04
CA SER A 269 38.39 -22.44 50.41
C SER A 269 39.92 -22.49 50.40
N PHE A 270 40.53 -21.48 51.03
CA PHE A 270 41.90 -21.49 51.51
C PHE A 270 42.08 -22.68 52.46
N ASP A 271 42.98 -23.61 52.11
CA ASP A 271 43.67 -24.45 53.09
C ASP A 271 45.15 -24.07 53.03
N GLU A 272 45.54 -23.25 54.00
CA GLU A 272 46.85 -22.67 54.20
C GLU A 272 47.70 -23.65 55.01
N ARG A 273 48.86 -24.08 54.47
CA ARG A 273 49.90 -24.78 55.25
C ARG A 273 50.86 -23.74 55.84
N GLY A 274 50.74 -23.54 57.15
CA GLY A 274 51.85 -23.20 58.04
C GLY A 274 52.15 -24.40 58.93
#